data_AF-I0IMZ7-F1
#
_entry.id   AF-I0IMZ7-F1
#
_cell.length_a   1.000
_cell.length_b   1.000
_cell.length_c   1.000
_cell.angle_alpha   90.00
_cell.angle_beta   90.00
_cell.angle_gamma   90.00
#
_symmetry.space_group_name_H-M   'P 1'
#
loop_
_entity.id
_entity.type
_entity.pdbx_description
1 polymer ?
#
loop_
_entity_poly.entity_id
_entity_poly.type
_entity_poly.pdbx_seq_one_letter_code
_entity_poly.pdbx_strand_id
1 'polypeptide(L)'
;MTVFIAQKTPDDLHSILATKPLPVGRITVLGGQIIRRTDSPVGAIFLIRALPLTEDSFPKQLSDKEKRKDITSRDTFILFVPSLKMIGQAKPKINPERSGLIVFGNNQNQTPSIGTGNLITAVGEIKGMERFPQELPVSMAGRHLLMVSHYVMLWSSANKKVYPPLLKH
;
A
#
# COMPACT_ATOMS: atom_id res chain seq x y z
N MET A 1 -19.39 -16.64 6.11
CA MET A 1 -18.14 -16.57 5.31
C MET A 1 -18.30 -15.41 4.34
N THR A 2 -17.65 -14.27 4.58
CA THR A 2 -17.75 -13.12 3.68
C THR A 2 -16.62 -13.23 2.67
N VAL A 3 -16.96 -13.72 1.48
CA VAL A 3 -16.04 -13.77 0.34
C VAL A 3 -16.09 -12.41 -0.33
N PHE A 4 -14.99 -11.65 -0.25
CA PHE A 4 -14.82 -10.45 -1.07
C PHE A 4 -14.22 -10.88 -2.40
N ILE A 5 -15.07 -10.97 -3.42
CA ILE A 5 -14.63 -11.07 -4.80
C ILE A 5 -14.43 -9.63 -5.27
N ALA A 6 -13.19 -9.14 -5.27
CA ALA A 6 -12.87 -7.91 -5.98
C ALA A 6 -12.96 -8.22 -7.49
N GLN A 7 -14.17 -8.18 -8.05
CA GLN A 7 -14.40 -8.29 -9.50
C GLN A 7 -13.98 -7.01 -10.26
N LYS A 8 -13.61 -5.95 -9.54
CA LYS A 8 -13.24 -4.68 -10.14
C LYS A 8 -11.76 -4.69 -10.48
N THR A 9 -11.44 -4.30 -11.72
CA THR A 9 -10.09 -3.94 -12.12
C THR A 9 -9.48 -3.01 -11.08
N PRO A 10 -8.22 -3.26 -10.66
CA PRO A 10 -7.49 -2.36 -9.77
C PRO A 10 -7.59 -0.90 -10.19
N ASP A 11 -7.69 -0.01 -9.21
CA ASP A 11 -7.71 1.43 -9.50
C ASP A 11 -6.29 1.94 -9.78
N ASP A 12 -6.18 2.94 -10.66
CA ASP A 12 -4.92 3.64 -10.94
C ASP A 12 -4.88 4.98 -10.20
N LEU A 13 -3.77 5.26 -9.51
CA LEU A 13 -3.62 6.48 -8.70
C LEU A 13 -3.72 7.74 -9.56
N HIS A 14 -3.06 7.77 -10.73
CA HIS A 14 -3.08 8.95 -11.58
C HIS A 14 -4.50 9.27 -12.06
N SER A 15 -5.28 8.24 -12.38
CA SER A 15 -6.68 8.35 -12.78
C SER A 15 -7.56 8.90 -11.65
N ILE A 16 -7.35 8.47 -10.41
CA ILE A 16 -8.05 9.04 -9.24
C ILE A 16 -7.71 10.52 -9.07
N LEU A 17 -6.41 10.86 -9.11
CA LEU A 17 -5.94 12.22 -8.93
C LEU A 17 -6.38 13.18 -10.05
N ALA A 18 -6.68 12.67 -11.25
CA ALA A 18 -7.21 13.44 -12.36
C ALA A 18 -8.71 13.80 -12.19
N THR A 19 -9.45 13.10 -11.32
CA THR A 19 -10.89 13.32 -11.11
C THR A 19 -11.12 14.58 -10.26
N LYS A 20 -11.95 15.52 -10.72
CA LYS A 20 -12.30 16.76 -10.00
C LYS A 20 -13.83 16.96 -9.95
N PRO A 21 -14.45 17.11 -8.75
CA PRO A 21 -13.85 17.00 -7.42
C PRO A 21 -13.31 15.58 -7.12
N LEU A 22 -12.37 15.47 -6.17
CA LEU A 22 -11.86 14.16 -5.77
C LEU A 22 -13.01 13.27 -5.26
N PRO A 23 -13.03 11.98 -5.58
CA PRO A 23 -14.13 11.08 -5.23
C PRO A 23 -14.05 10.63 -3.77
N VAL A 24 -14.15 11.58 -2.83
CA VAL A 24 -14.20 11.30 -1.39
C VAL A 24 -15.36 10.35 -1.08
N GLY A 25 -15.14 9.34 -0.24
CA GLY A 25 -16.13 8.29 0.03
C GLY A 25 -16.03 7.07 -0.89
N ARG A 26 -15.29 7.16 -2.01
CA ARG A 26 -15.12 6.03 -2.92
C ARG A 26 -14.23 4.96 -2.30
N ILE A 27 -14.69 3.72 -2.37
CA ILE A 27 -13.87 2.53 -2.10
C ILE A 27 -12.99 2.22 -3.31
N THR A 28 -11.69 2.09 -3.08
CA THR A 28 -10.68 1.80 -4.11
C THR A 28 -9.77 0.65 -3.73
N VAL A 29 -9.19 0.01 -4.75
CA VAL A 29 -8.15 -1.02 -4.59
C VAL A 29 -6.84 -0.48 -5.14
N LEU A 30 -5.85 -0.26 -4.27
CA LEU A 30 -4.53 0.27 -4.65
C LEU A 30 -3.42 -0.70 -4.21
N GLY A 31 -2.42 -0.83 -5.07
CA GLY A 31 -1.21 -1.60 -4.81
C GLY A 31 0.00 -0.71 -4.59
N GLY A 32 0.99 -1.22 -3.89
CA GLY A 32 2.23 -0.48 -3.80
C GLY A 32 3.33 -1.10 -2.96
N GLN A 33 4.43 -0.36 -2.89
CA GLN A 33 5.59 -0.67 -2.05
C GLN A 33 5.65 0.33 -0.92
N ILE A 34 5.80 -0.15 0.32
CA ILE A 34 5.96 0.71 1.49
C ILE A 34 7.31 1.43 1.42
N ILE A 35 7.29 2.76 1.44
CA ILE A 35 8.48 3.61 1.48
C ILE A 35 8.80 4.00 2.92
N ARG A 36 7.78 4.42 3.67
CA ARG A 36 7.89 4.86 5.07
C ARG A 36 6.71 4.36 5.89
N ARG A 37 6.93 4.22 7.20
CA ARG A 37 5.93 3.87 8.20
C ARG A 37 6.07 4.83 9.39
N THR A 38 4.94 5.30 9.88
CA THR A 38 4.82 6.06 11.12
C THR A 38 3.73 5.44 11.96
N ASP A 39 4.06 5.01 13.17
CA ASP A 39 3.06 4.50 14.11
C ASP A 39 2.40 5.66 14.85
N SER A 40 1.12 5.51 15.14
CA SER A 40 0.31 6.47 15.89
C SER A 40 -0.51 5.74 16.96
N PRO A 41 -1.02 6.43 17.98
CA PRO A 41 -1.87 5.81 19.00
C PRO A 41 -3.14 5.14 18.43
N VAL A 42 -3.60 5.59 17.26
CA VAL A 42 -4.86 5.17 16.63
C VAL A 42 -4.68 4.28 15.40
N GLY A 43 -3.44 3.89 15.08
CA GLY A 43 -3.14 3.03 13.94
C GLY A 43 -1.75 3.28 13.35
N ALA A 44 -1.48 2.71 12.18
CA ALA A 44 -0.24 2.92 11.45
C ALA A 44 -0.49 3.73 10.16
N ILE A 45 0.43 4.64 9.85
CA ILE A 45 0.39 5.48 8.64
C ILE A 45 1.55 5.06 7.74
N PHE A 46 1.26 4.71 6.50
CA PHE A 46 2.25 4.31 5.51
C PHE A 46 2.31 5.30 4.36
N LEU A 47 3.52 5.64 3.94
CA LEU A 47 3.75 6.26 2.64
C LEU A 47 4.07 5.15 1.64
N ILE A 48 3.28 5.09 0.58
CA ILE A 48 3.31 3.97 -0.37
C ILE A 48 3.61 4.50 -1.75
N ARG A 49 4.62 3.91 -2.41
CA ARG A 49 4.82 4.05 -3.85
C ARG A 49 3.72 3.28 -4.54
N ALA A 50 2.85 3.96 -5.28
CA ALA A 50 1.82 3.30 -6.06
C ALA A 50 2.48 2.38 -7.10
N LEU A 51 1.99 1.15 -7.16
CA LEU A 51 2.37 0.17 -8.17
C LEU A 51 1.11 -0.31 -8.87
N PRO A 52 1.13 -0.47 -10.21
CA PRO A 52 0.06 -1.15 -10.92
C PRO A 52 -0.15 -2.55 -10.32
N LEU A 53 -1.40 -2.96 -10.21
CA LEU A 53 -1.74 -4.32 -9.79
C LEU A 53 -1.96 -5.20 -11.02
N THR A 54 -1.53 -6.46 -10.94
CA THR A 54 -1.86 -7.50 -11.90
C THR A 54 -3.28 -8.05 -11.66
N GLU A 55 -3.76 -8.95 -12.53
CA GLU A 55 -5.10 -9.54 -12.43
C GLU A 55 -5.37 -10.26 -11.11
N ASP A 56 -4.33 -10.86 -10.51
CA ASP A 56 -4.37 -11.49 -9.18
C ASP A 56 -4.21 -10.48 -8.03
N SER A 57 -4.36 -9.18 -8.30
CA SER A 57 -4.21 -8.10 -7.33
C SER A 57 -2.80 -8.03 -6.71
N PHE A 58 -1.78 -8.57 -7.36
CA PHE A 58 -0.40 -8.51 -6.92
C PHE A 58 0.31 -7.24 -7.46
N PRO A 59 1.11 -6.51 -6.65
CA PRO A 59 1.86 -5.35 -7.15
C PRO A 59 2.89 -5.72 -8.21
N LYS A 60 2.70 -5.20 -9.43
CA LYS A 60 3.56 -5.47 -10.58
C LYS A 60 4.99 -5.03 -10.32
N GLN A 61 5.94 -5.89 -10.70
CA GLN A 61 7.37 -5.56 -10.71
C GLN A 61 7.68 -4.44 -11.68
N LEU A 62 8.37 -3.42 -11.17
CA LEU A 62 8.90 -2.33 -11.94
C LEU A 62 10.10 -2.81 -12.77
N SER A 63 10.20 -2.31 -14.00
CA SER A 63 11.44 -2.40 -14.78
C SER A 63 12.56 -1.59 -14.13
N ASP A 64 13.82 -1.88 -14.46
CA ASP A 64 14.95 -1.15 -13.89
C ASP A 64 14.95 0.34 -14.24
N LYS A 65 14.37 0.71 -15.39
CA LYS A 65 14.15 2.10 -15.79
C LYS A 65 13.17 2.79 -14.83
N GLU A 66 12.08 2.12 -14.46
CA GLU A 66 11.08 2.67 -13.53
C GLU A 66 11.58 2.69 -12.09
N LYS A 67 12.42 1.72 -11.68
CA LYS A 67 13.05 1.73 -10.35
C LYS A 67 13.95 2.96 -10.15
N ARG A 68 14.65 3.39 -11.20
CA ARG A 68 15.57 4.55 -11.20
C ARG A 68 14.86 5.90 -11.34
N LYS A 69 13.56 5.91 -11.67
CA LYS A 69 12.80 7.15 -11.80
C LYS A 69 12.59 7.78 -10.41
N ASP A 70 12.79 9.09 -10.32
CA ASP A 70 12.50 9.84 -9.11
C ASP A 70 11.03 9.69 -8.71
N ILE A 71 10.81 9.42 -7.43
CA ILE A 71 9.49 9.24 -6.85
C ILE A 71 8.99 10.61 -6.39
N THR A 72 7.78 10.96 -6.84
CA THR A 72 7.13 12.22 -6.50
C THR A 72 5.84 11.99 -5.71
N SER A 73 5.26 13.07 -5.17
CA SER A 73 3.94 13.03 -4.51
C SER A 73 2.80 12.52 -5.39
N ARG A 74 2.95 12.55 -6.72
CA ARG A 74 1.94 12.00 -7.66
C ARG A 74 2.06 10.50 -7.84
N ASP A 75 3.20 9.92 -7.48
CA ASP A 75 3.48 8.49 -7.56
C ASP A 75 3.28 7.81 -6.20
N THR A 76 2.82 8.55 -5.19
CA THR A 76 2.66 8.08 -3.82
C THR A 76 1.27 8.38 -3.25
N PHE A 77 0.85 7.53 -2.32
CA PHE A 77 -0.36 7.74 -1.52
C PHE A 77 -0.09 7.41 -0.05
N ILE A 78 -0.93 7.97 0.82
CA ILE A 78 -0.95 7.69 2.26
C ILE A 78 -1.99 6.62 2.51
N LEU A 79 -1.58 5.53 3.14
CA LEU A 79 -2.48 4.52 3.67
C LEU A 79 -2.52 4.65 5.19
N PHE A 80 -3.67 4.99 5.74
CA PHE A 80 -3.92 4.89 7.17
C PHE A 80 -4.59 3.56 7.49
N VAL A 81 -3.98 2.79 8.39
CA VAL A 81 -4.47 1.50 8.87
C VAL A 81 -4.88 1.67 10.34
N PRO A 82 -6.17 1.80 10.66
CA PRO A 82 -6.64 1.93 12.04
C PRO A 82 -6.36 0.66 12.84
N SER A 83 -6.25 0.77 14.17
CA SER A 83 -5.80 -0.28 15.10
C SER A 83 -6.62 -1.58 15.18
N LEU A 84 -7.64 -1.81 14.34
CA LEU A 84 -8.65 -2.87 14.54
C LEU A 84 -8.73 -3.93 13.41
N LYS A 85 -8.47 -5.21 13.79
CA LYS A 85 -8.98 -6.54 13.32
C LYS A 85 -8.19 -7.43 12.33
N MET A 86 -7.43 -8.41 12.86
CA MET A 86 -6.69 -9.51 12.15
C MET A 86 -7.54 -10.73 11.83
N ILE A 87 -7.50 -11.23 10.58
CA ILE A 87 -7.94 -12.58 10.22
C ILE A 87 -7.03 -13.17 9.12
N GLY A 88 -6.22 -14.17 9.49
CA GLY A 88 -5.81 -15.28 8.61
C GLY A 88 -4.53 -15.13 7.75
N GLN A 89 -3.86 -16.26 7.53
CA GLN A 89 -2.83 -16.43 6.50
C GLN A 89 -3.47 -17.04 5.25
N ALA A 90 -3.29 -16.43 4.07
CA ALA A 90 -3.69 -17.02 2.80
C ALA A 90 -2.44 -17.44 2.02
N LYS A 91 -2.15 -18.74 1.97
CA LYS A 91 -1.15 -19.29 1.04
C LYS A 91 -1.87 -19.63 -0.27
N PRO A 92 -1.66 -18.90 -1.38
CA PRO A 92 -2.24 -19.28 -2.66
C PRO A 92 -1.67 -20.64 -3.08
N LYS A 93 -2.57 -21.57 -3.44
CA LYS A 93 -2.20 -22.95 -3.83
C LYS A 93 -1.37 -23.04 -5.11
N ILE A 94 -1.35 -21.97 -5.92
CA ILE A 94 -0.88 -21.99 -7.31
C ILE A 94 0.49 -21.28 -7.48
N ASN A 95 0.88 -20.40 -6.54
CA ASN A 95 2.19 -19.75 -6.58
C ASN A 95 2.70 -19.41 -5.14
N PRO A 96 3.53 -20.28 -4.52
CA PRO A 96 3.97 -20.10 -3.14
C PRO A 96 4.79 -18.83 -2.92
N GLU A 97 5.51 -18.38 -3.96
CA GLU A 97 6.30 -17.15 -3.95
C GLU A 97 5.44 -15.89 -3.93
N ARG A 98 4.16 -15.97 -4.31
CA ARG A 98 3.20 -14.87 -4.20
C ARG A 98 2.34 -15.04 -2.94
N SER A 99 2.94 -15.41 -1.81
CA SER A 99 2.17 -15.58 -0.58
C SER A 99 1.76 -14.21 0.01
N GLY A 100 0.45 -13.97 0.02
CA GLY A 100 -0.18 -12.79 0.62
C GLY A 100 -0.60 -13.06 2.07
N LEU A 101 0.07 -12.45 3.03
CA LEU A 101 -0.35 -12.37 4.41
C LEU A 101 -1.41 -11.26 4.56
N ILE A 102 -2.58 -11.56 5.09
CA ILE A 102 -3.57 -10.55 5.43
C ILE A 102 -3.19 -9.97 6.80
N VAL A 103 -2.99 -8.65 6.94
CA VAL A 103 -2.46 -8.09 8.21
C VAL A 103 -3.33 -7.00 8.78
N PHE A 104 -3.66 -7.18 10.07
CA PHE A 104 -4.30 -6.17 10.92
C PHE A 104 -4.06 -6.49 12.40
N GLY A 105 -3.13 -5.84 13.10
CA GLY A 105 -2.59 -6.28 14.41
C GLY A 105 -3.56 -6.62 15.57
N ASN A 106 -3.06 -7.42 16.52
CA ASN A 106 -3.28 -7.23 17.97
C ASN A 106 -2.02 -7.62 18.80
N ASN A 107 -1.97 -7.06 20.00
CA ASN A 107 -0.85 -6.80 20.92
C ASN A 107 -0.03 -7.98 21.47
N GLN A 108 -0.22 -9.24 21.05
CA GLN A 108 0.48 -10.35 21.72
C GLN A 108 1.02 -11.47 20.84
N ASN A 109 0.94 -11.41 19.51
CA ASN A 109 1.55 -12.46 18.68
C ASN A 109 2.17 -11.88 17.42
N GLN A 110 3.51 -11.84 17.45
CA GLN A 110 4.44 -11.83 16.32
C GLN A 110 3.83 -11.34 15.01
N THR A 111 3.44 -10.07 14.96
CA THR A 111 3.05 -9.42 13.71
C THR A 111 4.26 -9.52 12.78
N PRO A 112 4.14 -10.14 11.59
CA PRO A 112 5.21 -10.08 10.61
C PRO A 112 5.55 -8.62 10.39
N SER A 113 6.83 -8.25 10.50
CA SER A 113 7.26 -6.87 10.46
C SER A 113 6.85 -6.22 9.14
N ILE A 114 5.71 -5.52 9.13
CA ILE A 114 5.33 -4.65 8.03
C ILE A 114 6.24 -3.43 8.10
N GLY A 115 7.14 -3.32 7.15
CA GLY A 115 8.09 -2.23 7.08
C GLY A 115 8.39 -1.82 5.64
N THR A 116 9.32 -0.87 5.51
CA THR A 116 9.82 -0.39 4.23
C THR A 116 10.26 -1.56 3.35
N GLY A 117 9.92 -1.49 2.07
CA GLY A 117 10.25 -2.50 1.08
C GLY A 117 9.14 -3.51 0.83
N ASN A 118 8.26 -3.74 1.80
CA ASN A 118 7.17 -4.70 1.64
C ASN A 118 6.17 -4.25 0.58
N LEU A 119 5.66 -5.22 -0.18
CA LEU A 119 4.60 -5.02 -1.16
C LEU A 119 3.25 -5.23 -0.50
N ILE A 120 2.29 -4.37 -0.81
CA ILE A 120 0.93 -4.50 -0.31
C ILE A 120 -0.11 -4.28 -1.40
N THR A 121 -1.29 -4.80 -1.14
CA THR A 121 -2.54 -4.45 -1.80
C THR A 121 -3.53 -4.02 -0.73
N ALA A 122 -4.09 -2.83 -0.88
CA ALA A 122 -5.04 -2.26 0.06
C ALA A 122 -6.39 -2.03 -0.60
N VAL A 123 -7.47 -2.31 0.15
CA VAL A 123 -8.83 -1.88 -0.15
C VAL A 123 -9.26 -0.92 0.95
N GLY A 124 -9.89 0.18 0.58
CA GLY A 124 -10.14 1.26 1.52
C GLY A 124 -10.82 2.45 0.87
N GLU A 125 -11.17 3.43 1.70
CA GLU A 125 -11.95 4.59 1.32
C GLU A 125 -11.05 5.82 1.11
N ILE A 126 -11.27 6.56 0.02
CA ILE A 126 -10.61 7.84 -0.22
C ILE A 126 -11.20 8.90 0.72
N LYS A 127 -10.34 9.57 1.48
CA LYS A 127 -10.73 10.68 2.37
C LYS A 127 -10.32 12.06 1.87
N GLY A 128 -9.44 12.13 0.86
CA GLY A 128 -8.99 13.40 0.28
C GLY A 128 -7.49 13.41 0.05
N MET A 129 -6.86 14.57 0.22
CA MET A 129 -5.41 14.75 0.09
C MET A 129 -4.81 15.18 1.42
N GLU A 130 -3.78 14.52 1.91
CA GLU A 130 -3.13 14.86 3.18
C GLU A 130 -1.61 14.92 3.09
N ARG A 131 -0.98 15.60 4.06
CA ARG A 131 0.47 15.58 4.20
C ARG A 131 0.91 14.37 5.00
N PHE A 132 2.04 13.77 4.64
CA PHE A 132 2.65 12.74 5.45
C PHE A 132 3.19 13.37 6.75
N PRO A 133 3.03 12.73 7.93
CA PRO A 133 3.36 13.35 9.22
C PRO A 133 4.86 13.53 9.48
N GLN A 134 5.72 12.83 8.75
CA GLN A 134 7.18 12.97 8.86
C GLN A 134 7.73 13.86 7.73
N GLU A 135 8.88 14.47 7.97
CA GLU A 135 9.63 15.17 6.93
C GLU A 135 10.00 14.22 5.79
N LEU A 136 9.72 14.66 4.56
CA LEU A 136 9.99 13.94 3.33
C LEU A 136 11.01 14.70 2.49
N PRO A 137 11.80 14.01 1.65
CA PRO A 137 12.58 14.65 0.59
C PRO A 137 11.73 15.62 -0.22
N VAL A 138 12.35 16.69 -0.74
CA VAL A 138 11.65 17.76 -1.49
C VAL A 138 10.76 17.21 -2.61
N SER A 139 11.19 16.15 -3.29
CA SER A 139 10.41 15.50 -4.36
C SER A 139 9.07 14.91 -3.89
N MET A 140 8.96 14.55 -2.61
CA MET A 140 7.77 13.95 -1.98
C MET A 140 7.11 14.88 -0.94
N ALA A 141 7.67 16.08 -0.71
CA ALA A 141 7.14 17.10 0.18
C ALA A 141 5.88 17.74 -0.42
N GLY A 142 4.75 17.06 -0.32
CA GLY A 142 3.48 17.50 -0.89
C GLY A 142 2.29 16.86 -0.19
N ARG A 143 1.09 17.16 -0.70
CA ARG A 143 -0.12 16.41 -0.32
C ARG A 143 -0.23 15.16 -1.20
N HIS A 144 -0.66 14.08 -0.58
CA HIS A 144 -0.79 12.73 -1.15
C HIS A 144 -2.25 12.31 -1.00
N LEU A 145 -2.74 11.41 -1.87
CA LEU A 145 -4.07 10.83 -1.67
C LEU A 145 -4.11 10.09 -0.32
N LEU A 146 -5.08 10.41 0.53
CA LEU A 146 -5.32 9.69 1.77
C LEU A 146 -6.37 8.60 1.53
N MET A 147 -5.96 7.37 1.81
CA MET A 147 -6.79 6.18 1.82
C MET A 147 -6.85 5.62 3.25
N VAL A 148 -8.05 5.41 3.76
CA VAL A 148 -8.26 4.71 5.05
C VAL A 148 -8.58 3.25 4.76
N SER A 149 -7.75 2.34 5.25
CA SER A 149 -7.85 0.92 4.91
C SER A 149 -9.08 0.27 5.53
N HIS A 150 -9.77 -0.54 4.74
CA HIS A 150 -10.69 -1.56 5.22
C HIS A 150 -10.00 -2.93 5.24
N TYR A 151 -9.13 -3.16 4.25
CA TYR A 151 -8.41 -4.42 4.05
C TYR A 151 -6.97 -4.16 3.56
N VAL A 152 -5.98 -4.89 4.10
CA VAL A 152 -4.59 -4.84 3.66
C VAL A 152 -4.04 -6.25 3.52
N MET A 153 -3.59 -6.58 2.32
CA MET A 153 -2.82 -7.76 2.01
C MET A 153 -1.35 -7.38 1.87
N LEU A 154 -0.49 -8.02 2.66
CA LEU A 154 0.96 -7.95 2.63
C LEU A 154 1.52 -9.10 1.80
N TRP A 155 2.33 -8.83 0.80
CA TRP A 155 2.98 -9.88 0.02
C TRP A 155 4.40 -10.12 0.54
N SER A 156 4.73 -11.38 0.83
CA SER A 156 5.99 -11.81 1.47
C SER A 156 7.23 -11.64 0.58
N SER A 157 7.05 -11.45 -0.73
CA SER A 157 8.09 -11.57 -1.75
C SER A 157 8.63 -10.24 -2.26
N ALA A 158 8.89 -9.28 -1.37
CA ALA A 158 9.84 -8.22 -1.72
C ALA A 158 11.25 -8.83 -1.68
N ASN A 159 11.66 -9.51 -2.74
CA ASN A 159 13.06 -9.87 -2.94
C ASN A 159 13.87 -8.55 -2.82
N LYS A 160 14.74 -8.44 -1.82
CA LYS A 160 15.53 -7.22 -1.55
C LYS A 160 16.35 -6.76 -2.76
N LYS A 161 16.62 -7.65 -3.73
CA LYS A 161 17.26 -7.33 -5.02
C LYS A 161 16.29 -6.69 -6.03
N VAL A 162 15.00 -6.99 -5.95
CA VAL A 162 13.97 -6.55 -6.91
C VAL A 162 13.43 -5.18 -6.50
N TYR A 163 13.29 -4.93 -5.21
CA TYR A 163 12.80 -3.67 -4.66
C TYR A 163 13.73 -3.20 -3.53
N PRO A 164 14.85 -2.54 -3.86
CA PRO A 164 15.75 -2.05 -2.84
C PRO A 164 15.04 -1.01 -1.96
N PRO A 165 15.38 -0.92 -0.66
CA PRO A 165 14.90 0.16 0.19
C PRO A 165 15.30 1.50 -0.46
N LEU A 166 14.30 2.32 -0.76
CA LEU A 166 14.47 3.55 -1.55
C LEU A 166 15.17 4.67 -0.77
N LEU A 167 15.35 4.50 0.54
CA LEU A 167 15.97 5.48 1.42
C LEU A 167 17.07 4.77 2.20
N LYS A 168 18.33 5.10 1.88
CA LYS A 168 19.46 4.79 2.75
C LYS A 168 19.29 5.66 4.01
N HIS A 169 19.30 5.02 5.17
CA HIS A 169 19.44 5.72 6.45
C HIS A 169 20.80 6.42 6.50
#